data_AF-A0A382LJM1-F1
#
_entry.id   AF-A0A382LJM1-F1
#
_cell.length_a   1.000
_cell.length_b   1.000
_cell.length_c   1.000
_cell.angle_alpha   90.00
_cell.angle_beta   90.00
_cell.angle_gamma   90.00
#
_symmetry.space_group_name_H-M   'P 1'
#
loop_
_entity.id
_entity.type
_entity.pdbx_description
1 polymer ?
#
loop_
_entity_poly.entity_id
_entity_poly.type
_entity_poly.pdbx_seq_one_letter_code
_entity_poly.pdbx_strand_id
1 'polypeptide(L)'
;MHVRLAEESICIGSHKPQNSYLNIGAIMSATDVTGADAIHPGYGFLSENYHFAEIVTKNKLKFIGPSAAIMKKMGDKIEAKKT
;
A
#
# COMPACT_ATOMS: atom_id res chain seq x y z
N MET A 1 -14.34 9.30 9.41
CA MET A 1 -14.84 10.35 8.48
C MET A 1 -14.52 10.00 7.03
N HIS A 2 -13.31 9.54 6.72
CA HIS A 2 -12.88 9.13 5.36
C HIS A 2 -13.82 8.15 4.64
N VAL A 3 -14.36 7.14 5.35
CA VAL A 3 -15.31 6.16 4.77
C VAL A 3 -16.57 6.84 4.19
N ARG A 4 -17.05 7.92 4.79
CA ARG A 4 -18.26 8.64 4.35
C ARG A 4 -17.98 9.67 3.25
N LEU A 5 -16.71 9.98 3.00
CA LEU A 5 -16.29 10.94 1.99
C LEU A 5 -15.95 10.26 0.66
N ALA A 6 -15.68 8.95 0.68
CA ALA A 6 -15.43 8.17 -0.51
C ALA A 6 -16.75 7.78 -1.20
N GLU A 7 -16.70 7.66 -2.52
CA GLU A 7 -17.83 7.18 -3.32
C GLU A 7 -18.09 5.69 -3.09
N GLU A 8 -17.03 4.92 -2.89
CA GLU A 8 -17.08 3.50 -2.54
C GLU A 8 -16.25 3.21 -1.29
N SER A 9 -16.67 2.19 -0.53
CA SER A 9 -15.91 1.71 0.62
C SER A 9 -16.05 0.20 0.80
N ILE A 10 -14.95 -0.47 1.14
CA ILE A 10 -14.89 -1.92 1.35
C ILE A 10 -14.36 -2.21 2.75
N CYS A 11 -14.97 -3.18 3.42
CA CYS A 11 -14.47 -3.72 4.67
C CYS A 11 -13.26 -4.63 4.40
N ILE A 12 -12.10 -4.28 4.92
CA ILE A 12 -10.83 -5.01 4.73
C ILE A 12 -10.44 -5.86 5.95
N GLY A 13 -11.33 -6.03 6.93
CA GLY A 13 -11.09 -6.89 8.09
C GLY A 13 -11.44 -6.25 9.44
N SER A 14 -10.93 -6.86 10.51
CA SER A 14 -11.24 -6.45 11.90
C SER A 14 -10.49 -5.19 12.34
N HIS A 15 -10.86 -4.66 13.51
CA HIS A 15 -10.27 -3.45 14.10
C HIS A 15 -8.75 -3.50 14.30
N LYS A 16 -8.16 -4.70 14.42
CA LYS A 16 -6.71 -4.83 14.56
C LYS A 16 -6.03 -4.53 13.22
N PRO A 17 -5.06 -3.59 13.16
CA PRO A 17 -4.40 -3.22 11.90
C PRO A 17 -3.76 -4.38 11.15
N GLN A 18 -3.18 -5.36 11.87
CA GLN A 18 -2.58 -6.57 11.27
C GLN A 18 -3.58 -7.37 10.43
N ASN A 19 -4.86 -7.29 10.78
CA ASN A 19 -5.94 -8.00 10.12
C ASN A 19 -6.68 -7.12 9.09
N SER A 20 -6.28 -5.85 8.91
CA SER A 20 -6.92 -4.88 8.02
C SER A 20 -5.89 -4.02 7.27
N TYR A 21 -5.54 -2.84 7.78
CA TYR A 21 -4.71 -1.86 7.06
C TYR A 21 -3.24 -2.29 6.82
N LEU A 22 -2.73 -3.26 7.58
CA LEU A 22 -1.41 -3.86 7.35
C LEU A 22 -1.51 -5.20 6.59
N ASN A 23 -2.72 -5.64 6.25
CA ASN A 23 -2.94 -6.85 5.48
C ASN A 23 -2.97 -6.53 3.98
N ILE A 24 -1.84 -6.80 3.32
CA ILE A 24 -1.68 -6.58 1.88
C ILE A 24 -2.74 -7.35 1.08
N GLY A 25 -3.03 -8.61 1.44
CA GLY A 25 -4.00 -9.42 0.72
C GLY A 25 -5.41 -8.81 0.75
N ALA A 26 -5.83 -8.32 1.92
CA ALA A 26 -7.14 -7.68 2.06
C ALA A 26 -7.25 -6.39 1.22
N ILE A 27 -6.18 -5.61 1.15
CA ILE A 27 -6.15 -4.37 0.33
C ILE A 27 -6.17 -4.71 -1.16
N MET A 28 -5.39 -5.70 -1.59
CA MET A 28 -5.37 -6.15 -2.99
C MET A 28 -6.73 -6.70 -3.42
N SER A 29 -7.36 -7.54 -2.60
CA SER A 29 -8.71 -8.02 -2.87
C SER A 29 -9.73 -6.89 -2.96
N ALA A 30 -9.63 -5.84 -2.13
CA ALA A 30 -10.49 -4.67 -2.26
C ALA A 30 -10.25 -3.93 -3.58
N THR A 31 -9.00 -3.86 -4.06
CA THR A 31 -8.68 -3.21 -5.35
C THR A 31 -9.21 -4.00 -6.54
N ASP A 32 -9.13 -5.33 -6.48
CA ASP A 32 -9.68 -6.21 -7.51
C ASP A 32 -11.22 -6.11 -7.59
N VAL A 33 -11.90 -5.99 -6.45
CA VAL A 33 -13.37 -5.88 -6.39
C VAL A 33 -13.86 -4.52 -6.88
N THR A 34 -13.17 -3.42 -6.55
CA THR A 34 -13.55 -2.07 -7.03
C THR A 34 -13.07 -1.78 -8.45
N GLY A 35 -12.09 -2.53 -8.96
CA GLY A 35 -11.47 -2.24 -10.25
C GLY A 35 -10.66 -0.94 -10.26
N ALA A 36 -10.12 -0.51 -9.10
CA ALA A 36 -9.37 0.74 -9.03
C ALA A 36 -8.03 0.65 -9.80
N ASP A 37 -7.62 1.74 -10.44
CA ASP A 37 -6.38 1.79 -11.26
C ASP A 37 -5.10 2.10 -10.47
N ALA A 38 -5.25 2.67 -9.27
CA ALA A 38 -4.15 3.20 -8.48
C ALA A 38 -4.39 3.08 -6.98
N ILE A 39 -3.31 2.93 -6.21
CA ILE A 39 -3.34 2.92 -4.74
C ILE A 39 -2.49 4.08 -4.23
N HIS A 40 -3.11 4.93 -3.41
CA HIS A 40 -2.41 5.94 -2.61
C HIS A 40 -2.29 5.45 -1.15
N PRO A 41 -1.08 5.13 -0.66
CA PRO A 41 -0.90 4.53 0.67
C PRO A 41 -0.99 5.55 1.82
N GLY A 42 -0.96 6.85 1.52
CA GLY A 42 -0.85 7.87 2.56
C GLY A 42 0.54 7.87 3.20
N TYR A 43 0.59 7.92 4.52
CA TYR A 43 1.80 7.86 5.32
C TYR A 43 1.64 6.84 6.46
N GLY A 44 2.74 6.24 6.90
CA GLY A 44 2.70 5.10 7.80
C GLY A 44 2.05 3.87 7.16
N PHE A 45 1.75 2.85 7.97
CA PHE A 45 1.22 1.57 7.49
C PHE A 45 2.11 0.94 6.40
N LEU A 46 1.62 0.90 5.16
CA LEU A 46 2.29 0.29 4.02
C LEU A 46 2.97 1.32 3.10
N SER A 47 2.96 2.61 3.44
CA SER A 47 3.52 3.68 2.59
C SER A 47 5.01 3.52 2.30
N GLU A 48 5.75 2.93 3.23
CA GLU A 48 7.20 2.69 3.12
C GLU A 48 7.52 1.20 2.93
N ASN A 49 6.50 0.37 2.70
CA ASN A 49 6.69 -1.05 2.53
C ASN A 49 7.01 -1.36 1.05
N TYR A 50 8.29 -1.59 0.76
CA TYR A 50 8.76 -1.90 -0.59
C TYR A 50 8.06 -3.12 -1.19
N HIS A 51 7.73 -4.14 -0.37
CA HIS A 51 7.07 -5.35 -0.83
C HIS A 51 5.63 -5.06 -1.29
N PHE A 52 4.93 -4.19 -0.57
CA PHE A 52 3.61 -3.73 -0.97
C PHE A 52 3.64 -2.98 -2.31
N ALA A 53 4.54 -2.00 -2.46
CA ALA A 53 4.69 -1.27 -3.72
C ALA A 53 5.04 -2.20 -4.91
N GLU A 54 5.84 -3.23 -4.67
CA GLU A 54 6.16 -4.25 -5.67
C GLU A 54 4.92 -5.09 -6.06
N ILE A 55 4.11 -5.51 -5.10
CA ILE A 55 2.88 -6.27 -5.38
C ILE A 55 1.89 -5.41 -6.17
N VAL A 56 1.68 -4.16 -5.80
CA VAL A 56 0.78 -3.23 -6.49
C VAL A 56 1.20 -3.09 -7.95
N THR A 57 2.48 -2.81 -8.20
CA THR A 57 3.01 -2.65 -9.57
C THR A 57 2.97 -3.95 -10.38
N LYS A 58 3.22 -5.11 -9.77
CA LYS A 58 3.08 -6.44 -10.42
C LYS A 58 1.64 -6.75 -10.85
N ASN A 59 0.65 -6.27 -10.11
CA ASN A 59 -0.77 -6.39 -10.46
C ASN A 59 -1.24 -5.31 -11.44
N LYS A 60 -0.31 -4.59 -12.10
CA LYS A 60 -0.58 -3.53 -13.08
C LYS A 60 -1.31 -2.32 -12.51
N LEU A 61 -1.34 -2.17 -11.19
CA LEU A 61 -1.87 -1.00 -10.49
C LEU A 61 -0.78 0.07 -10.34
N LYS A 62 -1.17 1.35 -10.38
CA LYS A 62 -0.24 2.45 -10.10
C LYS A 62 -0.09 2.65 -8.60
N PHE A 63 1.12 2.47 -8.10
CA PHE A 63 1.45 2.87 -6.73
C PHE A 63 1.80 4.36 -6.70
N ILE A 64 1.03 5.17 -5.96
CA ILE A 64 1.28 6.61 -5.84
C ILE A 64 2.31 6.85 -4.74
N GLY A 65 3.59 6.80 -5.12
CA GLY A 65 4.73 7.01 -4.22
C GLY A 65 6.06 6.64 -4.91
N PRO A 66 7.16 6.51 -4.14
CA PRO A 66 8.44 6.09 -4.70
C PRO A 66 8.38 4.65 -5.23
N SER A 67 9.35 4.28 -6.08
CA SER A 67 9.44 2.90 -6.57
C SER A 67 9.87 1.95 -5.44
N ALA A 68 9.47 0.68 -5.54
CA ALA A 68 9.87 -0.36 -4.58
C ALA A 68 11.40 -0.47 -4.44
N ALA A 69 12.15 -0.28 -5.53
CA ALA A 69 13.61 -0.28 -5.52
C ALA A 69 14.18 0.87 -4.68
N ILE A 70 13.63 2.08 -4.83
CA ILE A 70 14.05 3.25 -4.02
C ILE A 70 13.69 3.02 -2.56
N MET A 71 12.48 2.55 -2.25
CA MET A 71 12.08 2.26 -0.87
C MET A 71 12.98 1.23 -0.21
N LYS A 72 13.34 0.16 -0.92
CA LYS A 72 14.22 -0.88 -0.39
C LYS A 72 15.59 -0.31 -0.04
N LYS A 73 16.16 0.48 -0.96
CA LYS A 73 17.46 1.13 -0.77
C LYS A 73 17.46 2.14 0.38
N MET A 74 16.40 2.95 0.49
CA MET A 74 16.28 3.97 1.53
C MET A 74 15.86 3.42 2.89
N GLY A 75 15.18 2.27 2.92
CA GLY A 75 14.78 1.58 4.16
C GLY A 75 15.96 0.93 4.89
N ASP A 76 16.99 0.52 4.15
CA ASP A 76 18.25 0.06 4.76
C ASP A 76 19.10 1.26 5.17
N LYS A 77 19.20 1.50 6.49
CA LYS A 77 19.98 2.62 7.04
C LYS A 77 21.48 2.57 6.72
N ILE A 78 22.03 1.39 6.44
CA ILE A 78 23.43 1.22 6.05
C ILE A 78 23.58 1.60 4.58
N GLU A 79 22.70 1.09 3.72
CA GLU A 79 22.73 1.38 2.28
C GLU A 79 22.40 2.85 1.99
N ALA A 80 21.42 3.41 2.70
CA ALA A 80 21.00 4.81 2.58
C ALA A 80 22.13 5.82 2.89
N LYS A 81 23.11 5.46 3.71
CA LYS A 81 24.28 6.31 4.01
C LYS A 81 25.36 6.28 2.94
N LYS A 82 25.35 5.29 2.05
CA LYS A 82 26.35 5.10 0.99
C LYS A 82 26.00 5.84 -0.30
N THR A 83 24.78 6.36 -0.39
CA THR A 83 24.23 7.07 -1.55
C THR A 83 24.05 8.53 -1.20
#